data_AF-A0A7W4D294-F1
#
_entry.id   AF-A0A7W4D294-F1
#
_cell.length_a   1.000
_cell.length_b   1.000
_cell.length_c   1.000
_cell.angle_alpha   90.00
_cell.angle_beta   90.00
_cell.angle_gamma   90.00
#
_symmetry.space_group_name_H-M   'P 1'
#
loop_
_entity.id
_entity.type
_entity.pdbx_description
1 polymer ?
#
loop_
_entity_poly.entity_id
_entity_poly.type
_entity_poly.pdbx_seq_one_letter_code
_entity_poly.pdbx_strand_id
1 'polypeptide(L)' 'MTSLEPMLFPVLLDAATDPLVRAVAAYLARYRGQTRVHTESDLRSFLVWCRERGVDPLGASRAQVELYVRWMC' A
#
# COMPACT_ATOMS: atom_id res chain seq x y z
N MET A 1 -1.33 32.35 -12.77
CA MET A 1 -0.72 31.55 -11.69
C MET A 1 -1.80 30.64 -11.13
N THR A 2 -1.83 29.43 -11.67
CA THR A 2 -2.94 28.47 -11.69
C THR A 2 -3.29 27.98 -10.28
N SER A 3 -4.56 28.11 -9.89
CA SER A 3 -5.13 27.56 -8.66
C SER A 3 -5.04 26.03 -8.66
N LEU A 4 -4.06 25.46 -7.95
CA LEU A 4 -3.95 24.01 -7.68
C LEU A 4 -4.56 23.62 -6.32
N GLU A 5 -4.78 24.59 -5.43
CA GLU A 5 -5.28 24.42 -4.07
C GLU A 5 -6.65 23.72 -3.93
N PRO A 6 -7.69 23.96 -4.78
CA PRO A 6 -8.99 23.33 -4.57
C PRO A 6 -9.02 21.83 -4.92
N MET A 7 -8.00 21.31 -5.63
CA MET A 7 -7.93 19.91 -6.05
C MET A 7 -7.13 19.02 -5.09
N LEU A 8 -6.25 19.62 -4.26
CA LEU A 8 -5.45 18.89 -3.27
C LEU A 8 -6.33 18.29 -2.16
N PHE A 9 -7.30 19.05 -1.66
CA PHE A 9 -8.23 18.60 -0.63
C PHE A 9 -9.04 17.34 -1.02
N PRO A 10 -9.75 17.31 -2.17
CA PRO A 10 -10.51 16.13 -2.55
C PRO A 10 -9.63 14.91 -2.83
N VAL A 11 -8.42 15.08 -3.38
CA VAL A 11 -7.47 13.97 -3.60
C VAL A 11 -6.94 13.41 -2.28
N LEU A 12 -6.64 14.28 -1.31
CA LEU A 12 -6.23 13.87 0.04
C LEU A 12 -7.37 13.16 0.79
N LEU A 13 -8.61 13.66 0.66
CA LEU A 13 -9.79 13.01 1.24
C LEU A 13 -10.04 11.65 0.59
N ASP A 14 -9.96 11.55 -0.74
CA ASP A 14 -10.17 10.30 -1.47
C ASP A 14 -9.13 9.25 -1.06
N ALA A 15 -7.85 9.64 -1.01
CA ALA A 15 -6.78 8.81 -0.48
C ALA A 15 -7.02 8.43 0.99
N ALA A 16 -7.58 9.33 1.82
CA ALA A 16 -7.93 9.01 3.21
C ALA A 16 -9.15 8.07 3.33
N THR A 17 -10.06 8.08 2.36
CA THR A 17 -11.21 7.15 2.30
C THR A 17 -10.89 5.82 1.63
N ASP A 18 -9.84 5.74 0.82
CA ASP A 18 -9.39 4.50 0.18
C ASP A 18 -9.14 3.41 1.26
N PRO A 19 -9.85 2.27 1.20
CA PRO A 19 -9.66 1.17 2.15
C PRO A 19 -8.22 0.64 2.19
N LEU A 20 -7.53 0.59 1.05
CA LEU A 20 -6.15 0.13 0.94
C LEU A 20 -5.20 1.10 1.63
N VAL A 21 -5.34 2.41 1.38
CA VAL A 21 -4.52 3.43 2.04
C VAL A 21 -4.71 3.38 3.55
N ARG A 22 -5.96 3.24 4.02
CA ARG A 22 -6.26 3.08 5.46
C ARG A 22 -5.64 1.82 6.04
N ALA A 23 -5.73 0.69 5.35
CA ALA A 23 -5.13 -0.57 5.79
C ALA A 23 -3.59 -0.47 5.88
N VAL A 24 -2.94 0.14 4.88
CA VAL A 24 -1.49 0.38 4.85
C VAL A 24 -1.07 1.28 6.01
N ALA A 25 -1.76 2.42 6.20
CA ALA A 25 -1.47 3.36 7.28
C ALA A 25 -1.65 2.70 8.66
N ALA A 26 -2.76 2.00 8.89
CA ALA A 26 -3.05 1.30 10.14
C ALA A 26 -2.01 0.20 10.44
N TYR A 27 -1.58 -0.54 9.42
CA TYR A 27 -0.55 -1.56 9.56
C TYR A 27 0.81 -0.95 9.92
N LEU A 28 1.27 0.06 9.18
CA LEU A 28 2.56 0.72 9.44
C LEU A 28 2.59 1.48 10.77
N ALA A 29 1.44 1.99 11.24
CA ALA A 29 1.30 2.66 12.53
C ALA A 29 1.63 1.75 13.73
N ARG A 30 1.74 0.43 13.54
CA ARG A 30 2.13 -0.54 14.58
C ARG A 30 3.64 -0.64 14.80
N TYR A 31 4.44 -0.16 13.84
CA TYR A 31 5.89 -0.32 13.84
C TYR A 31 6.60 1.03 14.04
N ARG A 32 7.84 0.98 14.54
CA ARG A 32 8.70 2.17 14.76
C ARG A 32 10.14 1.86 14.33
N GLY A 33 10.94 2.91 14.17
CA GLY A 33 12.36 2.78 13.85
C GLY A 33 12.64 1.93 12.60
N GLN A 34 13.70 1.12 12.65
CA GLN A 34 14.14 0.28 11.53
C GLN A 34 13.08 -0.77 11.12
N THR A 35 12.34 -1.32 12.08
CA THR A 35 11.24 -2.25 11.77
C THR A 35 10.19 -1.60 10.88
N ARG A 36 9.81 -0.33 11.15
CA ARG A 36 8.87 0.40 10.29
C ARG A 36 9.42 0.55 8.86
N VAL A 37 10.71 0.87 8.72
CA VAL A 37 11.35 1.09 7.41
C VAL A 37 11.37 -0.20 6.60
N HIS A 38 11.80 -1.31 7.19
CA HIS A 38 11.81 -2.61 6.50
C HIS A 38 10.40 -3.06 6.14
N THR A 39 9.46 -2.99 7.08
CA THR A 39 8.05 -3.35 6.81
C THR A 39 7.42 -2.47 5.73
N GLU A 40 7.74 -1.18 5.67
CA GLU A 40 7.29 -0.29 4.59
C GLU A 40 7.86 -0.72 3.22
N SER A 41 9.14 -1.11 3.18
CA SER A 41 9.80 -1.60 1.96
C SER A 41 9.19 -2.91 1.46
N ASP A 42 8.96 -3.87 2.35
CA ASP A 42 8.33 -5.15 2.03
C ASP A 42 6.91 -4.92 1.49
N LEU A 43 6.13 -4.10 2.19
CA LEU A 43 4.75 -3.78 1.81
C LEU A 43 4.69 -3.06 0.45
N ARG A 44 5.61 -2.13 0.18
CA ARG A 44 5.70 -1.47 -1.12
C ARG A 44 5.95 -2.49 -2.24
N SER A 45 6.86 -3.42 -2.02
CA SER A 45 7.19 -4.46 -2.98
C SER A 45 5.99 -5.37 -3.27
N PHE A 46 5.24 -5.74 -2.23
CA PHE A 46 3.97 -6.48 -2.38
C PHE A 46 2.93 -5.72 -3.21
N LEU A 47 2.70 -4.44 -2.90
CA LEU A 47 1.72 -3.63 -3.64
C LEU A 47 2.09 -3.45 -5.11
N VAL A 48 3.37 -3.31 -5.42
CA VAL A 48 3.87 -3.29 -6.81
C VAL A 48 3.60 -4.62 -7.51
N TRP A 49 3.93 -5.74 -6.86
CA TRP A 49 3.70 -7.08 -7.39
C TRP A 49 2.21 -7.34 -7.66
N CYS A 50 1.33 -6.91 -6.75
CA CYS A 50 -0.12 -6.98 -6.91
C CYS A 50 -0.59 -6.20 -8.14
N ARG A 51 -0.12 -4.95 -8.29
CA ARG A 51 -0.47 -4.08 -9.42
C ARG A 51 -0.04 -4.71 -10.76
N GLU A 52 1.17 -5.25 -10.84
CA GLU A 52 1.69 -5.87 -12.06
C GLU A 52 0.91 -7.12 -12.50
N ARG A 53 0.26 -7.80 -11.56
CA ARG A 53 -0.43 -9.08 -11.79
C ARG A 53 -1.95 -8.99 -11.69
N GLY A 54 -2.50 -7.79 -11.49
CA GLY A 54 -3.94 -7.58 -11.33
C GLY A 54 -4.53 -8.27 -10.08
N VAL A 55 -3.72 -8.43 -9.02
CA VAL A 55 -4.18 -9.00 -7.75
C VAL A 55 -4.70 -7.87 -6.87
N ASP A 56 -5.92 -7.98 -6.36
CA ASP A 56 -6.42 -7.11 -5.30
C ASP A 56 -5.60 -7.34 -4.02
N PRO A 57 -4.86 -6.33 -3.49
CA PRO A 57 -4.04 -6.50 -2.30
C PRO A 57 -4.83 -6.88 -1.05
N LEU A 58 -6.08 -6.42 -0.91
CA LEU A 58 -6.92 -6.73 0.24
C LEU A 58 -7.66 -8.06 0.08
N GLY A 59 -7.83 -8.52 -1.16
CA GLY A 59 -8.43 -9.80 -1.53
C GLY A 59 -7.43 -10.92 -1.81
N ALA A 60 -6.14 -10.70 -1.58
CA ALA A 60 -5.10 -11.67 -1.93
C ALA A 60 -5.28 -12.99 -1.18
N SER A 61 -5.42 -14.08 -1.95
CA SER A 61 -5.51 -15.45 -1.41
C SER A 61 -4.15 -15.93 -0.90
N ARG A 62 -4.17 -16.95 -0.03
CA ARG A 62 -2.96 -17.61 0.47
C ARG A 62 -2.03 -18.07 -0.66
N ALA A 63 -2.58 -18.63 -1.73
CA ALA A 63 -1.80 -19.06 -2.89
C ALA A 63 -1.09 -17.90 -3.59
N GLN A 64 -1.76 -16.74 -3.74
CA GLN A 64 -1.14 -15.54 -4.31
C GLN A 64 -0.04 -14.98 -3.42
N VAL A 65 -0.23 -15.00 -2.10
CA VAL A 65 0.82 -14.60 -1.14
C VAL A 65 2.04 -15.53 -1.24
N GLU A 66 1.84 -16.84 -1.35
CA GLU A 66 2.94 -17.79 -1.55
C GLU A 66 3.70 -17.54 -2.86
N LEU A 67 3.00 -17.19 -3.94
CA LEU A 67 3.64 -16.81 -5.22
C LEU A 67 4.48 -15.54 -5.09
N TYR A 68 3.99 -14.54 -4.36
CA TYR A 68 4.76 -13.33 -4.07
C TYR A 68 6.04 -13.63 -3.28
N VAL A 69 5.94 -14.42 -2.20
CA VAL A 69 7.10 -14.79 -1.37
C VAL A 69 8.14 -15.55 -2.21
N ARG A 70 7.71 -16.47 -3.08
CA ARG A 70 8.61 -17.19 -3.99
C ARG A 70 9.28 -16.32 -5.05
N TRP A 71 8.66 -15.21 -5.43
CA TRP A 71 9.24 -14.26 -6.38
C TRP A 71 10.27 -13.35 -5.72
N MET A 72 10.10 -13.07 -4.43
CA MET A 72 10.96 -12.19 -3.65
C MET A 72 12.25 -12.88 -3.15
N CYS A 73 12.20 -14.19 -2.92
CA CYS A 73 13.36 -15.02 -2.56
C CYS A 73 14.20 -15.43 -3.76
#